data_AF-A0A1F9ARM5-F1
#
_entry.id   AF-A0A1F9ARM5-F1
#
_cell.length_a   1.000
_cell.length_b   1.000
_cell.length_c   1.000
_cell.angle_alpha   90.00
_cell.angle_beta   90.00
_cell.angle_gamma   90.00
#
_symmetry.space_group_name_H-M   'P 1'
#
loop_
_entity.id
_entity.type
_entity.pdbx_description
1 polymer ?
#
loop_
_entity_poly.entity_id
_entity_poly.type
_entity_poly.pdbx_seq_one_letter_code
_entity_poly.pdbx_strand_id
1 'polypeptide(L)'
;MEWVRFQPEAEMLVLPKIYPEGIHIPDFFKGKNIVHLPTMKCHVYTGTTGAMKNAFGGLLNTKRHYTHTWIHETLVDLLAIQKEIHSGLFAVMDGTVAGSGPGPRTMTPHLKDVILASGDQVAIDAVSASMMGFDPMKLDYIRLATERGLGTGILSEIEIVGDADAARERWNFSVGDNAATAFIRPFWWGPLSRFQHFFFHTPLVYFFVFGSYFFHDYLWYPTKGKRVIREFMETKWGKKWKEY
;
A
#
# COMPACT_ATOMS: atom_id res chain seq x y z
N MET A 1 -24.42 -0.36 9.59
CA MET A 1 -23.54 -0.42 8.41
C MET A 1 -23.62 -1.84 7.90
N GLU A 2 -24.21 -2.00 6.73
CA GLU A 2 -24.40 -3.28 6.07
C GLU A 2 -23.51 -3.35 4.82
N TRP A 3 -23.06 -4.56 4.48
CA TRP A 3 -22.33 -4.79 3.23
C TRP A 3 -23.35 -5.11 2.14
N VAL A 4 -23.57 -4.15 1.25
CA VAL A 4 -24.56 -4.26 0.19
C VAL A 4 -23.89 -4.67 -1.11
N ARG A 5 -24.57 -5.48 -1.93
CA ARG A 5 -24.08 -5.85 -3.24
C ARG A 5 -23.95 -4.60 -4.10
N PHE A 6 -22.79 -4.45 -4.74
CA PHE A 6 -22.46 -3.35 -5.63
C PHE A 6 -22.08 -3.91 -7.00
N GLN A 7 -22.63 -3.31 -8.04
CA GLN A 7 -22.28 -3.62 -9.42
C GLN A 7 -21.51 -2.42 -9.97
N PRO A 8 -20.17 -2.53 -10.13
CA PRO A 8 -19.39 -1.45 -10.70
C PRO A 8 -19.81 -1.15 -12.14
N GLU A 9 -19.78 0.11 -12.50
CA GLU A 9 -19.96 0.58 -13.88
C GLU A 9 -18.67 0.39 -14.68
N ALA A 10 -17.51 0.65 -14.05
CA ALA A 10 -16.21 0.39 -14.64
C ALA A 10 -15.93 -1.12 -14.77
N GLU A 11 -15.25 -1.50 -15.85
CA GLU A 11 -14.77 -2.86 -16.02
C GLU A 11 -13.75 -3.22 -14.94
N MET A 12 -13.97 -4.29 -14.18
CA MET A 12 -13.05 -4.70 -13.12
C MET A 12 -12.00 -5.67 -13.67
N LEU A 13 -10.73 -5.45 -13.32
CA LEU A 13 -9.59 -6.27 -13.73
C LEU A 13 -9.58 -7.64 -13.05
N VAL A 14 -9.92 -7.71 -11.76
CA VAL A 14 -9.73 -8.94 -10.99
C VAL A 14 -10.77 -9.20 -9.90
N LEU A 15 -11.45 -8.17 -9.38
CA LEU A 15 -12.42 -8.38 -8.30
C LEU A 15 -13.52 -9.42 -8.62
N PRO A 16 -14.11 -9.49 -9.84
CA PRO A 16 -15.11 -10.52 -10.18
C PRO A 16 -14.58 -11.94 -10.10
N LYS A 17 -13.28 -12.14 -10.40
CA LYS A 17 -12.63 -13.45 -10.28
C LYS A 17 -12.46 -13.88 -8.83
N ILE A 18 -12.18 -12.93 -7.93
CA ILE A 18 -11.95 -13.19 -6.50
C ILE A 18 -13.28 -13.30 -5.74
N TYR A 19 -14.27 -12.51 -6.15
CA TYR A 19 -15.60 -12.40 -5.56
C TYR A 19 -16.68 -12.83 -6.57
N PRO A 20 -16.76 -14.13 -6.94
CA PRO A 20 -17.69 -14.61 -7.95
C PRO A 20 -19.16 -14.46 -7.52
N GLU A 21 -19.43 -14.37 -6.22
CA GLU A 21 -20.77 -14.14 -5.65
C GLU A 21 -21.21 -12.66 -5.73
N GLY A 22 -20.32 -11.78 -6.20
CA GLY A 22 -20.55 -10.35 -6.32
C GLY A 22 -19.70 -9.52 -5.38
N ILE A 23 -19.38 -8.31 -5.82
CA ILE A 23 -18.66 -7.31 -5.02
C ILE A 23 -19.65 -6.71 -4.02
N HIS A 24 -19.21 -6.57 -2.77
CA HIS A 24 -20.01 -5.93 -1.73
C HIS A 24 -19.22 -4.76 -1.15
N ILE A 25 -19.90 -3.64 -0.90
CA ILE A 25 -19.32 -2.46 -0.27
C ILE A 25 -20.16 -2.05 0.94
N PRO A 26 -19.58 -1.34 1.92
CA PRO A 26 -20.36 -0.76 3.02
C PRO A 26 -21.33 0.31 2.50
N ASP A 27 -22.61 0.17 2.82
CA ASP A 27 -23.67 1.14 2.49
C ASP A 27 -23.32 2.57 2.92
N PHE A 28 -22.63 2.68 4.06
CA PHE A 28 -22.17 3.93 4.65
C PHE A 28 -21.31 4.75 3.70
N PHE A 29 -20.55 4.16 2.79
CA PHE A 29 -19.58 4.91 1.97
C PHE A 29 -20.18 5.64 0.77
N LYS A 30 -21.39 5.25 0.33
CA LYS A 30 -22.01 5.82 -0.86
C LYS A 30 -22.32 7.31 -0.69
N GLY A 31 -21.94 8.11 -1.68
CA GLY A 31 -22.15 9.56 -1.75
C GLY A 31 -21.30 10.38 -0.78
N LYS A 32 -20.39 9.76 -0.01
CA LYS A 32 -19.55 10.48 0.95
C LYS A 32 -18.23 10.92 0.33
N ASN A 33 -17.71 12.04 0.82
CA ASN A 33 -16.32 12.43 0.59
C ASN A 33 -15.40 11.55 1.44
N ILE A 34 -14.24 11.16 0.90
CA ILE A 34 -13.20 10.43 1.62
C ILE A 34 -11.92 11.24 1.65
N VAL A 35 -11.33 11.32 2.84
CA VAL A 35 -9.98 11.82 3.05
C VAL A 35 -9.07 10.65 3.45
N HIS A 36 -8.13 10.30 2.58
CA HIS A 36 -7.11 9.31 2.89
C HIS A 36 -5.94 9.95 3.66
N LEU A 37 -5.49 9.28 4.72
CA LEU A 37 -4.33 9.67 5.52
C LEU A 37 -3.23 8.59 5.49
N PRO A 38 -2.67 8.27 4.31
CA PRO A 38 -1.63 7.24 4.18
C PRO A 38 -0.27 7.77 4.69
N THR A 39 0.67 6.85 4.89
CA THR A 39 2.07 7.18 5.20
C THR A 39 3.01 6.79 4.06
N MET A 40 4.07 7.57 3.85
CA MET A 40 5.12 7.27 2.85
C MET A 40 5.98 6.10 3.32
N LYS A 41 5.84 4.92 2.71
CA LYS A 41 6.71 3.79 3.03
C LYS A 41 6.84 2.78 1.90
N CYS A 42 7.93 2.02 1.93
CA CYS A 42 8.12 0.84 1.11
C CYS A 42 7.16 -0.31 1.51
N HIS A 43 6.86 -1.16 0.54
CA HIS A 43 6.05 -2.36 0.75
C HIS A 43 6.46 -3.48 -0.19
N VAL A 44 6.72 -4.67 0.34
CA VAL A 44 7.30 -5.80 -0.41
C VAL A 44 6.49 -6.27 -1.61
N TYR A 45 5.18 -6.06 -1.63
CA TYR A 45 4.32 -6.52 -2.72
C TYR A 45 4.05 -5.48 -3.80
N THR A 46 4.02 -4.20 -3.43
CA THR A 46 3.57 -3.12 -4.31
C THR A 46 4.68 -2.11 -4.61
N GLY A 47 5.88 -2.34 -4.07
CA GLY A 47 6.97 -1.38 -4.03
C GLY A 47 6.77 -0.34 -2.93
N THR A 48 5.61 0.30 -2.92
CA THR A 48 5.27 1.42 -2.03
C THR A 48 3.90 1.19 -1.38
N THR A 49 3.64 1.94 -0.31
CA THR A 49 2.30 2.21 0.23
C THR A 49 1.94 3.65 -0.07
N GLY A 50 0.64 3.89 -0.28
CA GLY A 50 0.12 5.22 -0.57
C GLY A 50 -1.40 5.24 -0.45
N ALA A 51 -1.99 6.26 -1.06
CA ALA A 51 -3.41 6.56 -1.00
C ALA A 51 -4.25 5.47 -1.67
N MET A 52 -3.83 4.94 -2.83
CA MET A 52 -4.56 3.86 -3.49
C MET A 52 -4.66 2.60 -2.63
N LYS A 53 -3.59 2.29 -1.89
CA LYS A 53 -3.55 1.12 -1.00
C LYS A 53 -4.41 1.30 0.26
N ASN A 54 -4.72 2.53 0.66
CA ASN A 54 -5.46 2.82 1.87
C ASN A 54 -6.92 2.30 1.79
N ALA A 55 -7.52 2.34 0.60
CA ALA A 55 -8.86 1.82 0.30
C ALA A 55 -9.02 0.32 0.60
N PHE A 56 -7.93 -0.44 0.57
CA PHE A 56 -7.90 -1.87 0.82
C PHE A 56 -8.50 -2.25 2.18
N GLY A 57 -8.34 -1.40 3.20
CA GLY A 57 -8.88 -1.64 4.53
C GLY A 57 -10.37 -1.34 4.67
N GLY A 58 -10.92 -0.44 3.84
CA GLY A 58 -12.30 0.02 3.93
C GLY A 58 -13.27 -0.70 3.00
N LEU A 59 -12.81 -1.11 1.82
CA LEU A 59 -13.68 -1.63 0.75
C LEU A 59 -13.60 -3.15 0.54
N LEU A 60 -12.71 -3.84 1.24
CA LEU A 60 -12.62 -5.30 1.20
C LEU A 60 -12.99 -5.89 2.57
N ASN A 61 -13.87 -6.90 2.57
CA ASN A 61 -14.27 -7.62 3.78
C ASN A 61 -13.59 -9.00 3.88
N THR A 62 -14.35 -10.03 3.57
CA THR A 62 -13.98 -11.44 3.43
C THR A 62 -12.99 -11.63 2.28
N LYS A 63 -12.21 -12.71 2.34
CA LYS A 63 -11.31 -13.15 1.26
C LYS A 63 -10.26 -12.10 0.83
N ARG A 64 -10.05 -11.02 1.60
CA ARG A 64 -9.08 -9.96 1.27
C ARG A 64 -7.65 -10.47 1.13
N HIS A 65 -7.30 -11.59 1.74
CA HIS A 65 -5.98 -12.21 1.58
C HIS A 65 -5.79 -12.81 0.17
N TYR A 66 -6.86 -13.24 -0.50
CA TYR A 66 -6.81 -13.79 -1.86
C TYR A 66 -6.48 -12.74 -2.92
N THR A 67 -6.63 -11.46 -2.60
CA THR A 67 -6.26 -10.37 -3.51
C THR A 67 -4.76 -10.13 -3.59
N HIS A 68 -3.94 -10.69 -2.69
CA HIS A 68 -2.49 -10.43 -2.68
C HIS A 68 -1.77 -10.92 -3.94
N THR A 69 -2.28 -11.99 -4.59
CA THR A 69 -1.74 -12.46 -5.88
C THR A 69 -1.89 -11.42 -6.98
N TRP A 70 -2.99 -10.66 -6.96
CA TRP A 70 -3.35 -9.64 -7.95
C TRP A 70 -3.48 -8.27 -7.30
N ILE A 71 -2.53 -7.96 -6.41
CA ILE A 71 -2.65 -6.79 -5.55
C ILE A 71 -2.70 -5.49 -6.37
N HIS A 72 -1.94 -5.41 -7.46
CA HIS A 72 -1.88 -4.22 -8.30
C HIS A 72 -3.22 -3.96 -8.99
N GLU A 73 -3.79 -4.97 -9.63
CA GLU A 73 -5.10 -4.94 -10.27
C GLU A 73 -6.21 -4.67 -9.25
N THR A 74 -6.10 -5.27 -8.06
CA THR A 74 -7.05 -5.03 -6.96
C THR A 74 -7.04 -3.56 -6.55
N LEU A 75 -5.87 -2.92 -6.42
CA LEU A 75 -5.81 -1.49 -6.04
C LEU A 75 -6.44 -0.58 -7.11
N VAL A 76 -6.29 -0.94 -8.38
CA VAL A 76 -6.89 -0.23 -9.51
C VAL A 76 -8.42 -0.39 -9.50
N ASP A 77 -8.93 -1.61 -9.29
CA ASP A 77 -10.36 -1.87 -9.16
C ASP A 77 -10.97 -1.11 -7.98
N LEU A 78 -10.28 -1.08 -6.83
CA LEU A 78 -10.71 -0.31 -5.67
C LEU A 78 -10.73 1.19 -5.96
N LEU A 79 -9.76 1.74 -6.69
CA LEU A 79 -9.79 3.15 -7.09
C LEU A 79 -10.97 3.46 -8.01
N ALA A 80 -11.27 2.58 -8.98
CA ALA A 80 -12.41 2.74 -9.86
C ALA A 80 -13.73 2.75 -9.07
N ILE A 81 -13.93 1.77 -8.17
CA ILE A 81 -15.09 1.73 -7.26
C ILE A 81 -15.18 3.02 -6.45
N GLN A 82 -14.07 3.49 -5.88
CA GLN A 82 -14.04 4.72 -5.10
C GLN A 82 -14.53 5.94 -5.89
N LYS A 83 -14.14 6.06 -7.17
CA LYS A 83 -14.61 7.15 -8.03
C LYS A 83 -16.10 7.08 -8.35
N GLU A 84 -16.69 5.88 -8.37
CA GLU A 84 -18.13 5.71 -8.60
C GLU A 84 -18.95 6.00 -7.33
N ILE A 85 -18.44 5.60 -6.16
CA ILE A 85 -19.24 5.63 -4.92
C ILE A 85 -19.04 6.90 -4.10
N HIS A 86 -17.92 7.61 -4.26
CA HIS A 86 -17.60 8.80 -3.47
C HIS A 86 -17.86 10.08 -4.24
N SER A 87 -18.40 11.10 -3.55
CA SER A 87 -18.62 12.44 -4.12
C SER A 87 -17.33 13.24 -4.25
N GLY A 88 -16.28 12.85 -3.54
CA GLY A 88 -14.96 13.47 -3.59
C GLY A 88 -13.91 12.59 -2.93
N LEU A 89 -12.72 12.58 -3.52
CA LEU A 89 -11.54 11.89 -3.01
C LEU A 89 -10.45 12.91 -2.78
N PHE A 90 -9.85 12.87 -1.59
CA PHE A 90 -8.68 13.68 -1.26
C PHE A 90 -7.72 12.87 -0.42
N ALA A 91 -6.42 13.04 -0.62
CA ALA A 91 -5.39 12.41 0.19
C ALA A 91 -4.50 13.47 0.82
N VAL A 92 -4.16 13.26 2.09
CA VAL A 92 -3.09 13.97 2.80
C VAL A 92 -2.12 12.91 3.29
N MET A 93 -1.00 12.74 2.58
CA MET A 93 -0.02 11.71 2.86
C MET A 93 1.06 12.23 3.82
N ASP A 94 1.23 11.51 4.90
CA ASP A 94 2.24 11.79 5.91
C ASP A 94 3.61 11.22 5.49
N GLY A 95 4.54 12.12 5.20
CA GLY A 95 5.95 11.85 4.97
C GLY A 95 6.85 12.47 6.03
N THR A 96 6.33 12.83 7.21
CA THR A 96 7.16 13.32 8.32
C THR A 96 8.21 12.27 8.71
N VAL A 97 7.75 11.03 8.84
CA VAL A 97 8.57 9.83 9.02
C VAL A 97 8.24 8.84 7.91
N ALA A 98 9.18 8.64 6.98
CA ALA A 98 9.03 7.72 5.87
C ALA A 98 9.75 6.38 6.13
N GLY A 99 9.25 5.28 5.60
CA GLY A 99 9.83 3.93 5.82
C GLY A 99 10.55 3.38 4.60
N SER A 100 11.84 3.06 4.72
CA SER A 100 12.62 2.31 3.73
C SER A 100 12.80 0.85 4.17
N GLY A 101 13.07 -0.06 3.24
CA GLY A 101 13.31 -1.47 3.52
C GLY A 101 12.04 -2.34 3.51
N PRO A 102 12.15 -3.61 3.97
CA PRO A 102 11.14 -4.66 3.79
C PRO A 102 9.88 -4.45 4.65
N GLY A 103 9.07 -3.48 4.22
CA GLY A 103 7.76 -3.18 4.77
C GLY A 103 6.77 -4.33 4.59
N PRO A 104 5.74 -4.42 5.44
CA PRO A 104 5.32 -3.37 6.37
C PRO A 104 5.94 -3.46 7.77
N ARG A 105 6.84 -4.41 8.04
CA ARG A 105 7.35 -4.66 9.42
C ARG A 105 8.79 -4.23 9.62
N THR A 106 9.70 -4.68 8.75
CA THR A 106 11.15 -4.62 9.01
C THR A 106 11.81 -3.43 8.33
N MET A 107 11.19 -2.27 8.48
CA MET A 107 11.61 -1.01 7.83
C MET A 107 12.59 -0.22 8.69
N THR A 108 13.35 0.64 8.04
CA THR A 108 14.16 1.71 8.63
C THR A 108 13.42 3.04 8.48
N PRO A 109 13.12 3.76 9.58
CA PRO A 109 12.48 5.07 9.51
C PRO A 109 13.48 6.14 9.07
N HIS A 110 13.02 7.08 8.26
CA HIS A 110 13.75 8.24 7.78
C HIS A 110 12.93 9.49 8.02
N LEU A 111 13.54 10.53 8.59
CA LEU A 111 12.88 11.81 8.78
C LEU A 111 12.95 12.59 7.47
N LYS A 112 11.77 12.95 6.95
CA LYS A 112 11.64 13.66 5.68
C LYS A 112 10.82 14.94 5.79
N ASP A 113 10.00 15.06 6.85
CA ASP A 113 9.34 16.32 7.20
C ASP A 113 8.45 16.92 6.11
N VAL A 114 7.90 16.07 5.23
CA VAL A 114 7.02 16.47 4.14
C VAL A 114 5.59 15.98 4.38
N ILE A 115 4.62 16.75 3.90
CA ILE A 115 3.24 16.34 3.74
C ILE A 115 2.88 16.55 2.27
N LEU A 116 2.28 15.53 1.66
CA LEU A 116 1.75 15.65 0.30
C LEU A 116 0.23 15.73 0.38
N ALA A 117 -0.39 16.49 -0.51
CA ALA A 117 -1.84 16.55 -0.61
C ALA A 117 -2.30 16.58 -2.08
N SER A 118 -3.36 15.85 -2.40
CA SER A 118 -3.90 15.77 -3.76
C SER A 118 -5.33 15.24 -3.78
N GLY A 119 -6.12 15.71 -4.76
CA GLY A 119 -7.39 15.08 -5.14
C GLY A 119 -7.20 13.82 -6.01
N ASP A 120 -6.09 13.75 -6.75
CA ASP A 120 -5.74 12.59 -7.57
C ASP A 120 -4.88 11.61 -6.76
N GLN A 121 -5.45 10.42 -6.54
CA GLN A 121 -4.84 9.33 -5.77
C GLN A 121 -3.66 8.67 -6.51
N VAL A 122 -3.66 8.69 -7.84
CA VAL A 122 -2.57 8.18 -8.68
C VAL A 122 -1.41 9.16 -8.65
N ALA A 123 -1.71 10.46 -8.81
CA ALA A 123 -0.69 11.51 -8.84
C ALA A 123 0.10 11.61 -7.52
N ILE A 124 -0.60 11.57 -6.36
CA ILE A 124 0.08 11.62 -5.06
C ILE A 124 0.97 10.40 -4.82
N ASP A 125 0.51 9.22 -5.23
CA ASP A 125 1.29 7.99 -5.11
C ASP A 125 2.48 8.00 -6.07
N ALA A 126 2.36 8.61 -7.25
CA ALA A 126 3.45 8.77 -8.21
C ALA A 126 4.51 9.76 -7.73
N VAL A 127 4.13 10.92 -7.22
CA VAL A 127 5.06 11.89 -6.61
C VAL A 127 5.76 11.24 -5.41
N SER A 128 5.01 10.56 -4.54
CA SER A 128 5.55 9.85 -3.39
C SER A 128 6.55 8.76 -3.77
N ALA A 129 6.22 7.94 -4.77
CA ALA A 129 7.13 6.93 -5.32
C ALA A 129 8.40 7.56 -5.88
N SER A 130 8.26 8.66 -6.62
CA SER A 130 9.40 9.39 -7.17
C SER A 130 10.31 9.94 -6.08
N MET A 131 9.74 10.58 -5.04
CA MET A 131 10.49 11.10 -3.89
C MET A 131 11.26 9.98 -3.16
N MET A 132 10.65 8.80 -3.00
CA MET A 132 11.32 7.62 -2.44
C MET A 132 12.43 7.07 -3.35
N GLY A 133 12.55 7.52 -4.61
CA GLY A 133 13.58 7.11 -5.56
C GLY A 133 13.13 6.02 -6.53
N PHE A 134 11.83 5.71 -6.58
CA PHE A 134 11.28 4.75 -7.54
C PHE A 134 10.85 5.45 -8.83
N ASP A 135 10.81 4.70 -9.92
CA ASP A 135 10.13 5.10 -11.15
C ASP A 135 8.63 4.77 -10.99
N PRO A 136 7.73 5.77 -10.94
CA PRO A 136 6.30 5.52 -10.72
C PRO A 136 5.69 4.59 -11.76
N MET A 137 6.13 4.69 -13.02
CA MET A 137 5.58 3.89 -14.12
C MET A 137 6.10 2.45 -14.12
N LYS A 138 7.12 2.12 -13.31
CA LYS A 138 7.54 0.74 -13.04
C LYS A 138 6.75 0.09 -11.90
N LEU A 139 5.91 0.85 -11.18
CA LEU A 139 4.99 0.31 -10.19
C LEU A 139 3.65 0.02 -10.86
N ASP A 140 3.34 -1.27 -11.03
CA ASP A 140 2.19 -1.71 -11.86
C ASP A 140 0.86 -1.09 -11.44
N TYR A 141 0.65 -0.82 -10.15
CA TYR A 141 -0.63 -0.25 -9.70
C TYR A 141 -0.79 1.22 -10.14
N ILE A 142 0.31 1.98 -10.22
CA ILE A 142 0.31 3.37 -10.71
C ILE A 142 0.16 3.36 -12.23
N ARG A 143 0.97 2.52 -12.90
CA ARG A 143 0.94 2.39 -14.36
C ARG A 143 -0.45 1.98 -14.86
N LEU A 144 -1.02 0.90 -14.32
CA LEU A 144 -2.35 0.42 -14.71
C LEU A 144 -3.44 1.45 -14.43
N ALA A 145 -3.40 2.17 -13.30
CA ALA A 145 -4.37 3.23 -13.03
C ALA A 145 -4.27 4.40 -14.02
N THR A 146 -3.04 4.75 -14.41
CA THR A 146 -2.74 5.79 -15.40
C THR A 146 -3.26 5.39 -16.78
N GLU A 147 -2.92 4.18 -17.24
CA GLU A 147 -3.35 3.63 -18.53
C GLU A 147 -4.89 3.56 -18.65
N ARG A 148 -5.59 3.41 -17.52
CA ARG A 148 -7.05 3.39 -17.45
C ARG A 148 -7.71 4.77 -17.25
N GLY A 149 -6.94 5.84 -17.21
CA GLY A 149 -7.47 7.20 -17.01
C GLY A 149 -8.09 7.44 -15.63
N LEU A 150 -7.73 6.65 -14.61
CA LEU A 150 -8.20 6.86 -13.23
C LEU A 150 -7.43 7.98 -12.51
N GLY A 151 -6.42 8.55 -13.13
CA GLY A 151 -5.55 9.60 -12.64
C GLY A 151 -4.26 9.58 -13.47
N THR A 152 -3.28 10.41 -13.14
CA THR A 152 -1.99 10.40 -13.85
C THR A 152 -0.82 10.04 -12.95
N GLY A 153 -0.03 9.05 -13.36
CA GLY A 153 1.27 8.72 -12.79
C GLY A 153 2.45 9.35 -13.54
N ILE A 154 2.17 10.13 -14.59
CA ILE A 154 3.18 10.76 -15.43
C ILE A 154 3.62 12.06 -14.75
N LEU A 155 4.82 12.08 -14.19
CA LEU A 155 5.32 13.21 -13.39
C LEU A 155 5.31 14.56 -14.13
N SER A 156 5.51 14.57 -15.45
CA SER A 156 5.46 15.79 -16.26
C SER A 156 4.06 16.37 -16.45
N GLU A 157 3.02 15.59 -16.16
CA GLU A 157 1.60 16.03 -16.20
C GLU A 157 1.09 16.46 -14.82
N ILE A 158 1.91 16.31 -13.78
CA ILE A 158 1.54 16.63 -12.40
C ILE A 158 2.09 18.02 -12.04
N GLU A 159 1.19 18.94 -11.75
CA GLU A 159 1.54 20.27 -11.23
C GLU A 159 1.86 20.20 -9.73
N ILE A 160 3.05 20.68 -9.34
CA ILE A 160 3.43 20.85 -7.94
C ILE A 160 3.19 22.31 -7.54
N VAL A 161 2.12 22.55 -6.78
CA VAL A 161 1.74 23.90 -6.29
C VAL A 161 2.47 24.26 -4.98
N GLY A 162 2.97 23.26 -4.26
CA GLY A 162 3.70 23.43 -3.00
C GLY A 162 5.21 23.56 -3.17
N ASP A 163 5.97 22.97 -2.24
CA ASP A 163 7.43 22.97 -2.28
C ASP A 163 7.96 22.06 -3.40
N ALA A 164 8.38 22.69 -4.51
CA ALA A 164 8.94 22.00 -5.67
C ALA A 164 10.34 21.43 -5.42
N ASP A 165 11.12 21.99 -4.47
CA ASP A 165 12.44 21.47 -4.14
C ASP A 165 12.32 20.15 -3.39
N ALA A 166 11.43 20.10 -2.39
CA ALA A 166 11.11 18.86 -1.68
C ALA A 166 10.60 17.76 -2.63
N ALA A 167 9.72 18.10 -3.58
CA ALA A 167 9.19 17.16 -4.57
C ALA A 167 10.25 16.60 -5.54
N ARG A 168 11.37 17.32 -5.73
CA ARG A 168 12.49 16.90 -6.59
C ARG A 168 13.50 16.00 -5.87
N GLU A 169 13.44 15.87 -4.55
CA GLU A 169 14.33 14.99 -3.82
C GLU A 169 14.19 13.53 -4.28
N ARG A 170 15.28 12.77 -4.22
CA ARG A 170 15.30 11.32 -4.46
C ARG A 170 16.01 10.65 -3.30
N TRP A 171 15.23 9.94 -2.47
CA TRP A 171 15.73 9.41 -1.20
C TRP A 171 16.44 8.06 -1.33
N ASN A 172 16.42 7.46 -2.52
CA ASN A 172 17.07 6.18 -2.83
C ASN A 172 16.66 5.07 -1.86
N PHE A 173 15.37 5.00 -1.54
CA PHE A 173 14.83 3.91 -0.74
C PHE A 173 14.92 2.60 -1.52
N SER A 174 14.94 1.52 -0.77
CA SER A 174 14.89 0.18 -1.33
C SER A 174 13.77 -0.58 -0.64
N VAL A 175 13.07 -1.43 -1.39
CA VAL A 175 12.00 -2.26 -0.81
C VAL A 175 12.62 -3.41 -0.03
N GLY A 176 13.76 -3.94 -0.47
CA GLY A 176 14.45 -5.07 0.16
C GLY A 176 13.58 -6.34 0.27
N ASP A 177 14.22 -7.49 0.51
CA ASP A 177 13.52 -8.68 0.98
C ASP A 177 14.06 -9.04 2.37
N ASN A 178 13.19 -9.33 3.33
CA ASN A 178 13.59 -9.97 4.58
C ASN A 178 13.50 -11.49 4.43
N ALA A 179 14.08 -12.25 5.37
CA ALA A 179 14.12 -13.72 5.28
C ALA A 179 12.73 -14.36 5.16
N ALA A 180 11.71 -13.83 5.83
CA ALA A 180 10.33 -14.31 5.72
C ALA A 180 9.73 -14.01 4.34
N THR A 181 9.91 -12.80 3.82
CA THR A 181 9.44 -12.42 2.48
C THR A 181 10.18 -13.21 1.39
N ALA A 182 11.50 -13.36 1.48
CA ALA A 182 12.29 -14.15 0.55
C ALA A 182 11.85 -15.62 0.53
N PHE A 183 11.49 -16.19 1.68
CA PHE A 183 10.98 -17.56 1.77
C PHE A 183 9.57 -17.71 1.16
N ILE A 184 8.72 -16.70 1.30
CA ILE A 184 7.32 -16.73 0.85
C ILE A 184 7.19 -16.35 -0.63
N ARG A 185 8.08 -15.51 -1.18
CA ARG A 185 8.06 -15.02 -2.57
C ARG A 185 7.90 -16.13 -3.63
N PRO A 186 8.59 -17.29 -3.57
CA PRO A 186 8.43 -18.37 -4.54
C PRO A 186 7.02 -18.98 -4.60
N PHE A 187 6.28 -18.90 -3.49
CA PHE A 187 4.92 -19.40 -3.39
C PHE A 187 3.89 -18.41 -3.98
N TRP A 188 4.18 -17.11 -4.03
CA TRP A 188 3.29 -16.10 -4.63
C TRP A 188 3.59 -15.80 -6.10
N TRP A 189 4.86 -15.63 -6.46
CA TRP A 189 5.27 -15.22 -7.82
C TRP A 189 6.32 -16.13 -8.47
N GLY A 190 6.66 -17.24 -7.82
CA GLY A 190 7.66 -18.19 -8.32
C GLY A 190 7.07 -19.52 -8.81
N PRO A 191 7.91 -20.56 -8.97
CA PRO A 191 7.51 -21.84 -9.56
C PRO A 191 6.50 -22.64 -8.70
N LEU A 192 6.33 -22.27 -7.43
CA LEU A 192 5.37 -22.86 -6.50
C LEU A 192 4.01 -22.13 -6.51
N SER A 193 3.87 -21.06 -7.29
CA SER A 193 2.62 -20.30 -7.43
C SER A 193 1.42 -21.17 -7.88
N ARG A 194 1.66 -22.17 -8.73
CA ARG A 194 0.66 -23.17 -9.13
C ARG A 194 0.05 -23.99 -7.98
N PHE A 195 0.71 -24.02 -6.83
CA PHE A 195 0.25 -24.72 -5.62
C PHE A 195 -0.25 -23.76 -4.52
N GLN A 196 -0.46 -22.48 -4.83
CA GLN A 196 -0.97 -21.48 -3.87
C GLN A 196 -2.22 -21.92 -3.13
N HIS A 197 -3.13 -22.60 -3.83
CA HIS A 197 -4.35 -23.10 -3.21
C HIS A 197 -4.03 -24.08 -2.06
N PHE A 198 -3.08 -24.98 -2.26
CA PHE A 198 -2.66 -25.93 -1.24
C PHE A 198 -1.98 -25.24 -0.04
N PHE A 199 -1.09 -24.27 -0.28
CA PHE A 199 -0.32 -23.64 0.80
C PHE A 199 -1.08 -22.55 1.59
N PHE A 200 -1.97 -21.79 0.92
CA PHE A 200 -2.57 -20.58 1.51
C PHE A 200 -4.09 -20.64 1.67
N HIS A 201 -4.75 -21.66 1.12
CA HIS A 201 -6.20 -21.85 1.25
C HIS A 201 -6.57 -23.10 2.07
N THR A 202 -5.58 -23.73 2.70
CA THR A 202 -5.74 -24.85 3.65
C THR A 202 -5.18 -24.45 5.02
N PRO A 203 -5.41 -25.24 6.09
CA PRO A 203 -4.79 -25.00 7.40
C PRO A 203 -3.26 -24.93 7.39
N LEU A 204 -2.59 -25.36 6.30
CA LEU A 204 -1.15 -25.21 6.13
C LEU A 204 -0.69 -23.73 6.19
N VAL A 205 -1.59 -22.78 5.89
CA VAL A 205 -1.33 -21.35 6.02
C VAL A 205 -0.85 -20.97 7.43
N TYR A 206 -1.33 -21.68 8.47
CA TYR A 206 -0.95 -21.40 9.85
C TYR A 206 0.54 -21.66 10.12
N PHE A 207 1.17 -22.57 9.38
CA PHE A 207 2.62 -22.78 9.45
C PHE A 207 3.39 -21.55 8.98
N PHE A 208 2.99 -20.94 7.85
CA PHE A 208 3.61 -19.72 7.34
C PHE A 208 3.34 -18.51 8.25
N VAL A 209 2.12 -18.42 8.81
CA VAL A 209 1.77 -17.40 9.81
C VAL A 209 2.67 -17.53 11.04
N PHE A 210 2.85 -18.74 11.56
CA PHE A 210 3.75 -19.01 12.69
C PHE A 210 5.20 -18.67 12.36
N GLY A 211 5.71 -19.10 11.20
CA GLY A 211 7.08 -18.78 10.78
C GLY A 211 7.32 -17.28 10.65
N SER A 212 6.35 -16.55 10.09
CA SER A 212 6.39 -15.09 10.03
C SER A 212 6.36 -14.46 11.43
N TYR A 213 5.46 -14.90 12.31
CA TYR A 213 5.38 -14.45 13.70
C TYR A 213 6.70 -14.67 14.45
N PHE A 214 7.24 -15.89 14.40
CA PHE A 214 8.51 -16.23 15.04
C PHE A 214 9.67 -15.38 14.53
N PHE A 215 9.79 -15.24 13.20
CA PHE A 215 10.84 -14.42 12.59
C PHE A 215 10.74 -12.95 13.03
N HIS A 216 9.56 -12.35 12.99
CA HIS A 216 9.42 -10.93 13.31
C HIS A 216 9.58 -10.65 14.80
N ASP A 217 8.92 -11.44 15.65
CA ASP A 217 8.75 -11.10 17.07
C ASP A 217 9.88 -11.68 17.95
N TYR A 218 10.45 -12.82 17.56
CA TYR A 218 11.50 -13.50 18.36
C TYR A 218 12.90 -13.40 17.75
N LEU A 219 13.03 -13.17 16.43
CA LEU A 219 14.34 -12.99 15.80
C LEU A 219 14.61 -11.52 15.48
N TRP A 220 13.85 -10.91 14.57
CA TRP A 220 14.16 -9.58 14.05
C TRP A 220 13.96 -8.48 15.10
N TYR A 221 12.83 -8.48 15.82
CA TYR A 221 12.53 -7.42 16.77
C TYR A 221 13.55 -7.35 17.92
N PRO A 222 13.91 -8.46 18.60
CA PRO A 222 14.88 -8.41 19.69
C PRO A 222 16.30 -8.07 19.23
N THR A 223 16.70 -8.48 18.02
CA THR A 223 18.08 -8.32 17.52
C THR A 223 18.31 -7.01 16.78
N LYS A 224 17.34 -6.55 15.97
CA LYS A 224 17.45 -5.35 15.14
C LYS A 224 16.37 -4.32 15.45
N GLY A 225 15.11 -4.75 15.55
CA GLY A 225 13.97 -3.83 15.70
C GLY A 225 14.05 -2.92 16.92
N LYS A 226 14.43 -3.46 18.10
CA LYS A 226 14.62 -2.67 19.33
C LYS A 226 15.68 -1.59 19.18
N ARG A 227 16.74 -1.84 18.41
CA ARG A 227 17.78 -0.84 18.14
C ARG A 227 17.23 0.27 17.25
N VAL A 228 16.58 -0.09 16.14
CA VAL A 228 15.97 0.86 15.20
C VAL A 228 14.95 1.77 15.90
N ILE A 229 14.09 1.19 16.75
CA ILE A 229 13.10 1.97 17.51
C ILE A 229 13.80 2.91 18.49
N ARG A 230 14.79 2.43 19.25
CA ARG A 230 15.52 3.27 20.20
C ARG A 230 16.18 4.46 19.50
N GLU A 231 16.84 4.22 18.37
CA GLU A 231 17.45 5.28 17.56
C GLU A 231 16.39 6.27 17.04
N PHE A 232 15.24 5.77 16.57
CA PHE A 232 14.12 6.63 16.17
C PHE A 232 13.57 7.48 17.33
N MET A 233 13.45 6.91 18.53
CA MET A 233 12.93 7.61 19.71
C MET A 233 13.79 8.82 20.16
N GLU A 234 15.04 8.91 19.69
CA GLU A 234 15.93 10.04 19.95
C GLU A 234 15.76 11.20 18.95
N THR A 235 15.05 10.97 17.85
CA THR A 235 14.76 11.98 16.83
C THR A 235 13.70 12.98 17.31
N LYS A 236 13.51 14.09 16.59
CA LYS A 236 12.48 15.09 16.95
C LYS A 236 11.07 14.51 16.98
N TRP A 237 10.73 13.63 16.03
CA TRP A 237 9.42 12.95 15.99
C TRP A 237 9.32 11.86 17.06
N GLY A 238 10.41 11.13 17.31
CA GLY A 238 10.47 10.17 18.40
C GLY A 238 10.26 10.81 19.78
N LYS A 239 10.86 11.97 20.03
CA LYS A 239 10.67 12.76 21.25
C LYS A 239 9.23 13.29 21.35
N LYS A 240 8.71 13.90 20.28
CA LYS A 240 7.32 14.38 20.23
C LYS A 240 6.30 13.27 20.48
N TRP A 241 6.55 12.05 20.00
CA TRP A 241 5.69 10.89 20.28
C TRP A 241 5.64 10.53 21.77
N LYS A 242 6.71 10.77 22.55
CA LYS A 242 6.71 10.54 24.01
C LYS A 242 5.91 11.60 24.78
N GLU A 243 5.65 12.75 24.18
CA GLU A 243 4.97 13.90 24.79
C GLU A 243 3.47 13.95 24.48
N TYR A 244 3.00 13.13 23.54
CA TYR A 244 1.59 12.97 23.17
C TYR A 244 0.83 12.07 24.15
#